data_AF-F0Y0K8-F1
#
_entry.id   AF-F0Y0K8-F1
#
_cell.length_a   1.000
_cell.length_b   1.000
_cell.length_c   1.000
_cell.angle_alpha   90.00
_cell.angle_beta   90.00
_cell.angle_gamma   90.00
#
_symmetry.space_group_name_H-M   'P 1'
#
loop_
_entity.id
_entity.type
_entity.pdbx_description
1 polymer ?
#
loop_
_entity_poly.entity_id
_entity_poly.type
_entity_poly.pdbx_seq_one_letter_code
_entity_poly.pdbx_strand_id
1 'polypeptide(L)'
;GGSDKGPDGNRIDSIPIANGVIKAGGACDMLLYDYTDHAGFEATIEKYDALIVRINPGQLSQIPGVDGVQAKFDATMNAFVGKGKPVWSSPGVQQKMGAKDALCKIANMGCGLVDTFAYYDAETLETQFKKTMAFQPRVVKQNRGSAGEGIWLCWIANATKDGIIPDIEYPSKTFGAESLGDDVMLKLMEMNDNHVEYHTVKEFLVFCGGAAAGGQLVDQRLLPRISEGEVRVLMAGDTCQMIIHKKPEGGLSAVGGNSAYTYYEPSDPLYADLLTKLTTDIKNGLMDVLDLKGEALPLLWTCDYIPKNPEGWSKTENACDMETEYVVGEFNCSCVG
;
A
#
# COMPACT_ATOMS: atom_id res chain seq x y z
N GLY A 1 24.07 8.07 -3.72
CA GLY A 1 22.95 7.12 -3.90
C GLY A 1 22.43 6.72 -2.54
N GLY A 2 21.13 6.42 -2.40
CA GLY A 2 20.57 5.91 -1.13
C GLY A 2 21.00 4.48 -0.83
N SER A 3 20.43 3.90 0.23
CA SER A 3 20.75 2.56 0.74
C SER A 3 20.41 1.41 -0.22
N ASP A 4 19.66 1.68 -1.29
CA ASP A 4 19.16 0.71 -2.26
C ASP A 4 20.04 0.55 -3.52
N LYS A 5 21.20 1.23 -3.56
CA LYS A 5 22.09 1.29 -4.73
C LYS A 5 23.43 0.58 -4.48
N GLY A 6 23.92 -0.12 -5.50
CA GLY A 6 25.21 -0.78 -5.50
C GLY A 6 26.38 0.20 -5.64
N PRO A 7 27.64 -0.31 -5.63
CA PRO A 7 28.85 0.51 -5.77
C PRO A 7 28.92 1.32 -7.07
N ASP A 8 28.19 0.89 -8.10
CA ASP A 8 28.06 1.56 -9.39
C ASP A 8 27.03 2.71 -9.39
N GLY A 9 26.37 2.94 -8.25
CA GLY A 9 25.35 3.98 -8.08
C GLY A 9 23.96 3.60 -8.59
N ASN A 10 23.77 2.37 -9.08
CA ASN A 10 22.51 1.90 -9.64
C ASN A 10 21.80 0.92 -8.71
N ARG A 11 20.49 0.79 -8.87
CA ARG A 11 19.76 -0.33 -8.27
C ARG A 11 20.05 -1.61 -9.07
N ILE A 12 19.97 -2.76 -8.41
CA ILE A 12 20.24 -4.07 -9.03
C ILE A 12 19.36 -4.34 -10.27
N ASP A 13 18.15 -3.79 -10.27
CA ASP A 13 17.15 -3.88 -11.35
C ASP A 13 17.42 -2.98 -12.56
N SER A 14 18.25 -1.93 -12.42
CA SER A 14 18.26 -0.83 -13.40
C SER A 14 18.90 -1.26 -14.72
N ILE A 15 19.96 -2.07 -14.66
CA ILE A 15 20.62 -2.63 -15.84
C ILE A 15 19.72 -3.67 -16.55
N PRO A 16 19.11 -4.65 -15.86
CA PRO A 16 18.11 -5.53 -16.47
C PRO A 16 16.97 -4.80 -17.18
N ILE A 17 16.43 -3.74 -16.58
CA ILE A 17 15.37 -2.92 -17.20
C ILE A 17 15.87 -2.26 -18.49
N ALA A 18 17.04 -1.61 -18.46
CA ALA A 18 17.63 -0.98 -19.64
C ALA A 18 17.87 -1.98 -20.78
N ASN A 19 18.40 -3.16 -20.44
CA ASN A 19 18.57 -4.26 -21.39
C ASN A 19 17.23 -4.76 -21.96
N GLY A 20 16.17 -4.77 -21.14
CA GLY A 20 14.81 -5.08 -21.58
C GLY A 20 14.29 -4.10 -22.64
N VAL A 21 14.49 -2.79 -22.42
CA VAL A 21 14.14 -1.74 -23.41
C VAL A 21 14.91 -1.93 -24.71
N ILE A 22 16.23 -2.21 -24.63
CA ILE A 22 17.08 -2.45 -25.81
C ILE A 22 16.62 -3.68 -26.58
N LYS A 23 16.32 -4.77 -25.86
CA LYS A 23 15.81 -6.01 -26.47
C LYS A 23 14.44 -5.81 -27.14
N ALA A 24 13.62 -4.90 -26.62
CA ALA A 24 12.35 -4.50 -27.23
C ALA A 24 12.52 -3.56 -28.45
N GLY A 25 13.76 -3.17 -28.79
CA GLY A 25 14.09 -2.32 -29.94
C GLY A 25 14.21 -0.84 -29.63
N GLY A 26 14.13 -0.44 -28.35
CA GLY A 26 14.36 0.94 -27.92
C GLY A 26 15.85 1.27 -27.74
N ALA A 27 16.18 2.55 -27.74
CA ALA A 27 17.44 3.03 -27.17
C ALA A 27 17.21 3.34 -25.68
N CYS A 28 18.17 2.99 -24.82
CA CYS A 28 18.07 3.25 -23.40
C CYS A 28 19.41 3.74 -22.85
N ASP A 29 19.42 4.96 -22.33
CA ASP A 29 20.55 5.51 -21.60
C ASP A 29 20.23 5.53 -20.10
N MET A 30 21.25 5.30 -19.27
CA MET A 30 21.14 5.44 -17.83
C MET A 30 21.57 6.85 -17.42
N LEU A 31 20.63 7.61 -16.86
CA LEU A 31 20.86 8.99 -16.44
C LEU A 31 20.92 9.10 -14.92
N LEU A 32 21.92 9.84 -14.42
CA LEU A 32 21.99 10.24 -13.02
C LEU A 32 21.38 11.64 -12.88
N TYR A 33 20.56 11.82 -11.85
CA TYR A 33 20.03 13.12 -11.50
C TYR A 33 20.96 13.82 -10.50
N ASP A 34 21.64 14.87 -10.95
CA ASP A 34 22.37 15.82 -10.10
C ASP A 34 21.48 17.03 -9.84
N TYR A 35 21.10 17.24 -8.58
CA TYR A 35 20.24 18.36 -8.20
C TYR A 35 20.92 19.72 -8.36
N THR A 36 22.25 19.76 -8.38
CA THR A 36 23.03 21.00 -8.58
C THR A 36 23.02 21.46 -10.03
N ASP A 37 22.83 20.55 -10.98
CA ASP A 37 22.67 20.83 -12.41
C ASP A 37 21.29 20.39 -12.95
N HIS A 38 20.25 20.88 -12.29
CA HIS A 38 18.87 20.58 -12.70
C HIS A 38 18.58 21.04 -14.14
N ALA A 39 19.10 22.18 -14.57
CA ALA A 39 18.87 22.71 -15.91
C ALA A 39 19.54 21.83 -16.98
N GLY A 40 20.75 21.32 -16.71
CA GLY A 40 21.41 20.34 -17.58
C GLY A 40 20.65 19.02 -17.66
N PHE A 41 20.08 18.56 -16.54
CA PHE A 41 19.19 17.39 -16.53
C PHE A 41 17.94 17.64 -17.40
N GLU A 42 17.25 18.77 -17.23
CA GLU A 42 16.09 19.14 -18.05
C GLU A 42 16.43 19.16 -19.55
N ALA A 43 17.51 19.82 -19.94
CA ALA A 43 17.97 19.87 -21.33
C ALA A 43 18.35 18.49 -21.89
N THR A 44 18.80 17.57 -21.03
CA THR A 44 19.14 16.20 -21.42
C THR A 44 17.89 15.37 -21.67
N ILE A 45 16.94 15.37 -20.74
CA ILE A 45 15.74 14.52 -20.83
C ILE A 45 14.83 14.93 -21.99
N GLU A 46 14.89 16.17 -22.48
CA GLU A 46 14.08 16.62 -23.63
C GLU A 46 14.29 15.81 -24.91
N LYS A 47 15.47 15.17 -25.04
CA LYS A 47 15.84 14.32 -26.18
C LYS A 47 15.18 12.94 -26.16
N TYR A 48 14.62 12.52 -25.03
CA TYR A 48 14.04 11.19 -24.86
C TYR A 48 12.53 11.20 -25.12
N ASP A 49 12.01 10.07 -25.56
CA ASP A 49 10.56 9.88 -25.76
C ASP A 49 9.83 9.47 -24.49
N ALA A 50 10.56 8.88 -23.53
CA ALA A 50 10.02 8.39 -22.27
C ALA A 50 11.08 8.35 -21.17
N LEU A 51 10.65 8.28 -19.91
CA LEU A 51 11.54 8.13 -18.75
C LEU A 51 11.09 6.95 -17.86
N ILE A 52 12.04 6.17 -17.37
CA ILE A 52 11.83 5.17 -16.32
C ILE A 52 12.58 5.66 -15.07
N VAL A 53 11.82 6.06 -14.05
CA VAL A 53 12.36 6.67 -12.84
C VAL A 53 12.75 5.58 -11.84
N ARG A 54 14.04 5.54 -11.47
CA ARG A 54 14.61 4.66 -10.44
C ARG A 54 15.10 5.43 -9.21
N ILE A 55 14.42 6.53 -8.89
CA ILE A 55 14.61 7.32 -7.67
C ILE A 55 13.37 7.14 -6.80
N ASN A 56 13.56 6.73 -5.54
CA ASN A 56 12.43 6.53 -4.64
C ASN A 56 11.77 7.86 -4.27
N PRO A 57 10.43 7.90 -4.14
CA PRO A 57 9.73 9.07 -3.61
C PRO A 57 10.30 9.47 -2.25
N GLY A 58 10.57 10.76 -2.05
CA GLY A 58 11.10 11.30 -0.80
C GLY A 58 12.61 11.15 -0.64
N GLN A 59 13.29 10.33 -1.44
CA GLN A 59 14.75 10.18 -1.38
C GLN A 59 15.48 11.50 -1.64
N LEU A 60 14.94 12.34 -2.53
CA LEU A 60 15.52 13.65 -2.84
C LEU A 60 15.25 14.70 -1.75
N SER A 61 14.35 14.43 -0.81
CA SER A 61 14.10 15.30 0.36
C SER A 61 15.08 15.06 1.49
N GLN A 62 15.92 14.02 1.41
CA GLN A 62 16.87 13.63 2.46
C GLN A 62 18.26 14.26 2.28
N ILE A 63 18.41 15.22 1.37
CA ILE A 63 19.69 15.88 1.09
C ILE A 63 19.98 16.90 2.20
N PRO A 64 21.06 16.75 2.98
CA PRO A 64 21.34 17.64 4.10
C PRO A 64 21.50 19.11 3.65
N GLY A 65 20.70 19.99 4.23
CA GLY A 65 20.79 21.45 3.99
C GLY A 65 20.25 21.91 2.63
N VAL A 66 19.53 21.06 1.89
CA VAL A 66 18.95 21.43 0.60
C VAL A 66 17.47 21.04 0.55
N ASP A 67 16.61 22.07 0.52
CA ASP A 67 15.16 21.88 0.47
C ASP A 67 14.63 21.91 -0.97
N GLY A 68 13.45 21.33 -1.18
CA GLY A 68 12.67 21.49 -2.41
C GLY A 68 13.14 20.67 -3.62
N VAL A 69 14.20 19.87 -3.49
CA VAL A 69 14.74 19.07 -4.61
C VAL A 69 13.74 18.06 -5.15
N GLN A 70 13.03 17.34 -4.28
CA GLN A 70 11.98 16.41 -4.67
C GLN A 70 10.85 17.12 -5.43
N ALA A 71 10.35 18.23 -4.89
CA ALA A 71 9.26 18.98 -5.51
C ALA A 71 9.66 19.51 -6.89
N LYS A 72 10.92 19.96 -7.05
CA LYS A 72 11.46 20.40 -8.33
C LYS A 72 11.55 19.26 -9.34
N PHE A 73 12.06 18.11 -8.92
CA PHE A 73 12.13 16.90 -9.76
C PHE A 73 10.74 16.42 -10.20
N ASP A 74 9.78 16.35 -9.27
CA ASP A 74 8.40 15.95 -9.55
C ASP A 74 7.73 16.91 -10.53
N ALA A 75 7.97 18.22 -10.40
CA ALA A 75 7.47 19.23 -11.33
C ALA A 75 8.01 19.00 -12.76
N THR A 76 9.30 18.69 -12.91
CA THR A 76 9.92 18.36 -14.20
C THR A 76 9.31 17.09 -14.80
N MET A 77 9.10 16.03 -14.00
CA MET A 77 8.48 14.80 -14.48
C MET A 77 7.03 15.03 -14.92
N ASN A 78 6.25 15.80 -14.15
CA ASN A 78 4.88 16.17 -14.53
C ASN A 78 4.84 17.03 -15.79
N ALA A 79 5.81 17.95 -15.98
CA ALA A 79 5.93 18.72 -17.21
C ALA A 79 6.25 17.83 -18.41
N PHE A 80 7.06 16.78 -18.23
CA PHE A 80 7.35 15.79 -19.26
C PHE A 80 6.10 15.00 -19.67
N VAL A 81 5.31 14.54 -18.69
CA VAL A 81 3.98 13.93 -18.92
C VAL A 81 3.04 14.90 -19.64
N GLY A 82 3.01 16.18 -19.24
CA GLY A 82 2.21 17.22 -19.88
C GLY A 82 2.57 17.49 -21.35
N LYS A 83 3.78 17.13 -21.79
CA LYS A 83 4.21 17.15 -23.19
C LYS A 83 3.77 15.88 -23.96
N GLY A 84 3.00 14.99 -23.34
CA GLY A 84 2.57 13.72 -23.92
C GLY A 84 3.63 12.61 -23.88
N LYS A 85 4.72 12.81 -23.12
CA LYS A 85 5.82 11.84 -23.01
C LYS A 85 5.69 11.05 -21.70
N PRO A 86 5.62 9.71 -21.74
CA PRO A 86 5.37 8.92 -20.55
C PRO A 86 6.54 8.92 -19.55
N VAL A 87 6.20 8.85 -18.27
CA VAL A 87 7.12 8.66 -17.15
C VAL A 87 6.63 7.47 -16.34
N TRP A 88 7.50 6.48 -16.12
CA TRP A 88 7.18 5.29 -15.33
C TRP A 88 7.97 5.23 -14.02
N SER A 89 7.33 5.32 -12.86
CA SER A 89 5.96 5.82 -12.65
C SER A 89 5.98 7.34 -12.57
N SER A 90 4.94 8.00 -13.10
CA SER A 90 4.78 9.45 -12.98
C SER A 90 4.56 9.84 -11.51
N PRO A 91 4.91 11.07 -11.08
CA PRO A 91 4.62 11.52 -9.72
C PRO A 91 3.13 11.40 -9.37
N GLY A 92 2.23 11.64 -10.34
CA GLY A 92 0.78 11.49 -10.17
C GLY A 92 0.38 10.05 -9.82
N VAL A 93 0.93 9.06 -10.54
CA VAL A 93 0.71 7.63 -10.24
C VAL A 93 1.26 7.28 -8.85
N GLN A 94 2.46 7.73 -8.52
CA GLN A 94 3.07 7.46 -7.20
C GLN A 94 2.23 8.03 -6.05
N GLN A 95 1.72 9.25 -6.20
CA GLN A 95 0.94 9.95 -5.17
C GLN A 95 -0.48 9.41 -4.99
N LYS A 96 -1.05 8.73 -5.99
CA LYS A 96 -2.42 8.21 -5.94
C LYS A 96 -2.48 6.70 -5.76
N MET A 97 -1.73 5.95 -6.56
CA MET A 97 -1.73 4.48 -6.48
C MET A 97 -0.91 3.97 -5.30
N GLY A 98 0.23 4.60 -5.00
CA GLY A 98 1.07 4.22 -3.86
C GLY A 98 0.61 4.75 -2.50
N ALA A 99 -0.39 5.64 -2.48
CA ALA A 99 -0.94 6.18 -1.24
C ALA A 99 -1.92 5.20 -0.60
N LYS A 100 -2.07 5.25 0.73
CA LYS A 100 -2.92 4.31 1.47
C LYS A 100 -4.41 4.51 1.14
N ASP A 101 -4.81 5.70 0.73
CA ASP A 101 -6.17 6.01 0.33
C ASP A 101 -6.65 5.28 -0.93
N ALA A 102 -5.71 4.77 -1.74
CA ALA A 102 -6.01 3.86 -2.84
C ALA A 102 -6.90 2.71 -2.38
N LEU A 103 -6.65 2.16 -1.19
CA LEU A 103 -7.40 1.04 -0.61
C LEU A 103 -8.88 1.38 -0.38
N CYS A 104 -9.17 2.64 -0.02
CA CYS A 104 -10.53 3.13 0.19
C CYS A 104 -11.25 3.31 -1.16
N LYS A 105 -10.54 3.81 -2.17
CA LYS A 105 -11.10 3.99 -3.52
C LYS A 105 -11.46 2.66 -4.15
N ILE A 106 -10.61 1.65 -4.00
CA ILE A 106 -10.85 0.30 -4.54
C ILE A 106 -11.77 -0.56 -3.67
N ALA A 107 -12.34 -0.05 -2.57
CA ALA A 107 -13.05 -0.87 -1.57
C ALA A 107 -14.17 -1.76 -2.17
N ASN A 108 -14.81 -1.32 -3.26
CA ASN A 108 -15.87 -2.05 -3.94
C ASN A 108 -15.41 -2.84 -5.20
N MET A 109 -14.10 -2.87 -5.47
CA MET A 109 -13.51 -3.68 -6.55
C MET A 109 -13.26 -5.11 -6.07
N GLY A 110 -12.98 -6.04 -7.00
CA GLY A 110 -12.80 -7.46 -6.68
C GLY A 110 -11.62 -7.75 -5.74
N CYS A 111 -10.58 -6.92 -5.80
CA CYS A 111 -9.41 -6.98 -4.92
C CYS A 111 -9.51 -6.08 -3.67
N GLY A 112 -10.60 -5.33 -3.53
CA GLY A 112 -10.82 -4.40 -2.43
C GLY A 112 -11.44 -5.04 -1.20
N LEU A 113 -11.70 -4.19 -0.20
CA LEU A 113 -12.39 -4.59 1.02
C LEU A 113 -13.40 -3.50 1.41
N VAL A 114 -14.69 -3.83 1.37
CA VAL A 114 -15.82 -2.89 1.41
C VAL A 114 -15.90 -2.02 2.67
N ASP A 115 -15.34 -2.50 3.78
CA ASP A 115 -15.29 -1.79 5.05
C ASP A 115 -13.97 -1.02 5.23
N THR A 116 -13.35 -0.54 4.14
CA THR A 116 -12.13 0.29 4.15
C THR A 116 -12.47 1.76 3.92
N PHE A 117 -12.02 2.66 4.80
CA PHE A 117 -12.40 4.08 4.77
C PHE A 117 -11.21 5.01 4.93
N ALA A 118 -11.31 6.20 4.33
CA ALA A 118 -10.43 7.32 4.62
C ALA A 118 -11.21 8.38 5.39
N TYR A 119 -10.61 8.91 6.46
CA TYR A 119 -11.18 9.97 7.28
C TYR A 119 -10.43 11.27 7.03
N TYR A 120 -11.16 12.31 6.66
CA TYR A 120 -10.63 13.64 6.36
C TYR A 120 -11.06 14.69 7.39
N ASP A 121 -12.01 14.34 8.26
CA ASP A 121 -12.53 15.19 9.31
C ASP A 121 -12.88 14.35 10.56
N ALA A 122 -13.00 15.03 11.70
CA ALA A 122 -13.25 14.37 12.97
C ALA A 122 -14.65 13.73 13.07
N GLU A 123 -15.64 14.27 12.35
CA GLU A 123 -17.02 13.78 12.38
C GLU A 123 -17.15 12.43 11.66
N THR A 124 -16.56 12.32 10.47
CA THR A 124 -16.49 11.08 9.70
C THR A 124 -15.64 10.03 10.44
N LEU A 125 -14.52 10.43 11.03
CA LEU A 125 -13.73 9.56 11.89
C LEU A 125 -14.57 9.00 13.03
N GLU A 126 -15.21 9.87 13.82
CA GLU A 126 -16.02 9.45 14.97
C GLU A 126 -17.15 8.49 14.56
N THR A 127 -17.92 8.85 13.54
CA THR A 127 -19.12 8.09 13.17
C THR A 127 -18.80 6.77 12.48
N GLN A 128 -17.81 6.75 11.60
CA GLN A 128 -17.51 5.56 10.79
C GLN A 128 -16.56 4.61 11.52
N PHE A 129 -15.55 5.11 12.25
CA PHE A 129 -14.65 4.24 13.02
C PHE A 129 -15.41 3.42 14.06
N LYS A 130 -16.38 4.04 14.76
CA LYS A 130 -17.24 3.32 15.72
C LYS A 130 -17.99 2.14 15.08
N LYS A 131 -18.37 2.24 13.80
CA LYS A 131 -19.06 1.17 13.06
C LYS A 131 -18.12 0.09 12.56
N THR A 132 -16.95 0.48 12.03
CA THR A 132 -15.95 -0.47 11.55
C THR A 132 -15.37 -1.28 12.71
N MET A 133 -15.00 -0.61 13.80
CA MET A 133 -14.44 -1.21 15.01
C MET A 133 -15.47 -2.07 15.78
N ALA A 134 -16.78 -1.78 15.65
CA ALA A 134 -17.83 -2.66 16.17
C ALA A 134 -17.96 -3.97 15.39
N PHE A 135 -17.50 -4.00 14.15
CA PHE A 135 -17.65 -5.16 13.27
C PHE A 135 -16.49 -6.13 13.40
N GLN A 136 -15.25 -5.66 13.22
CA GLN A 136 -14.04 -6.49 13.27
C GLN A 136 -12.80 -5.68 13.71
N PRO A 137 -11.70 -6.33 14.13
CA PRO A 137 -10.44 -5.65 14.42
C PRO A 137 -9.95 -4.81 13.24
N ARG A 138 -9.22 -3.72 13.52
CA ARG A 138 -8.85 -2.71 12.52
C ARG A 138 -7.33 -2.51 12.43
N VAL A 139 -6.88 -2.05 11.27
CA VAL A 139 -5.57 -1.43 11.06
C VAL A 139 -5.81 0.01 10.64
N VAL A 140 -5.43 0.96 11.49
CA VAL A 140 -5.50 2.38 11.20
C VAL A 140 -4.12 2.88 10.79
N LYS A 141 -4.04 3.50 9.63
CA LYS A 141 -2.79 3.93 8.97
C LYS A 141 -2.84 5.43 8.77
N GLN A 142 -1.76 6.14 9.06
CA GLN A 142 -1.56 7.49 8.52
C GLN A 142 -1.39 7.41 7.00
N ASN A 143 -1.95 8.36 6.24
CA ASN A 143 -1.87 8.33 4.78
C ASN A 143 -0.43 8.49 4.25
N ARG A 144 0.49 9.05 5.05
CA ARG A 144 1.91 9.17 4.72
C ARG A 144 2.77 8.73 5.91
N GLY A 145 3.68 7.80 5.64
CA GLY A 145 4.58 7.18 6.62
C GLY A 145 5.33 6.03 5.95
N SER A 146 6.40 5.55 6.59
CA SER A 146 7.16 4.38 6.11
C SER A 146 7.55 3.49 7.29
N ALA A 147 7.84 2.22 7.02
CA ALA A 147 8.39 1.29 8.02
C ALA A 147 7.55 1.12 9.31
N GLY A 148 6.22 1.18 9.21
CA GLY A 148 5.33 0.89 10.36
C GLY A 148 4.99 2.10 11.25
N GLU A 149 5.67 3.23 11.08
CA GLU A 149 5.34 4.49 11.78
C GLU A 149 3.92 4.94 11.42
N GLY A 150 3.10 5.21 12.44
CA GLY A 150 1.71 5.63 12.25
C GLY A 150 0.78 4.52 11.74
N ILE A 151 1.17 3.25 11.84
CA ILE A 151 0.31 2.09 11.58
C ILE A 151 -0.05 1.43 12.91
N TRP A 152 -1.34 1.41 13.21
CA TRP A 152 -1.89 0.95 14.48
C TRP A 152 -2.83 -0.23 14.26
N LEU A 153 -2.57 -1.32 14.97
CA LEU A 153 -3.52 -2.43 15.09
C LEU A 153 -4.48 -2.13 16.24
N CYS A 154 -5.77 -2.26 16.00
CA CYS A 154 -6.81 -1.92 16.96
C CYS A 154 -7.71 -3.12 17.20
N TRP A 155 -7.87 -3.49 18.47
CA TRP A 155 -8.80 -4.52 18.93
C TRP A 155 -9.66 -3.99 20.06
N ILE A 156 -10.84 -4.57 20.26
CA ILE A 156 -11.61 -4.38 21.50
C ILE A 156 -10.90 -5.18 22.61
N ALA A 157 -10.61 -4.51 23.73
CA ALA A 157 -9.98 -5.15 24.87
C ALA A 157 -10.97 -6.08 25.60
N ASN A 158 -10.46 -7.15 26.21
CA ASN A 158 -11.25 -8.03 27.06
C ASN A 158 -11.74 -7.32 28.35
N ALA A 159 -12.67 -7.96 29.07
CA ALA A 159 -13.26 -7.36 30.28
C ALA A 159 -12.23 -7.02 31.38
N THR A 160 -11.12 -7.75 31.44
CA THR A 160 -10.00 -7.53 32.38
C THR A 160 -9.00 -6.46 31.92
N LYS A 161 -9.13 -5.95 30.69
CA LYS A 161 -8.27 -4.93 30.06
C LYS A 161 -6.79 -5.32 29.98
N ASP A 162 -6.50 -6.61 29.82
CA ASP A 162 -5.14 -7.17 29.69
C ASP A 162 -4.96 -7.99 28.39
N GLY A 163 -5.99 -8.05 27.56
CA GLY A 163 -6.01 -8.78 26.29
C GLY A 163 -7.09 -8.24 25.36
N ILE A 164 -7.45 -9.04 24.36
CA ILE A 164 -8.48 -8.71 23.35
C ILE A 164 -9.67 -9.65 23.47
N ILE A 165 -10.86 -9.22 23.08
CA ILE A 165 -11.96 -10.17 22.87
C ILE A 165 -11.74 -10.96 21.57
N PRO A 166 -12.21 -12.21 21.48
CA PRO A 166 -12.28 -12.95 20.23
C PRO A 166 -13.16 -12.26 19.18
N ASP A 167 -12.87 -12.42 17.89
CA ASP A 167 -13.65 -11.84 16.79
C ASP A 167 -15.14 -12.24 16.83
N ILE A 168 -15.44 -13.45 17.32
CA ILE A 168 -16.83 -13.91 17.49
C ILE A 168 -17.62 -13.12 18.53
N GLU A 169 -16.96 -12.35 19.39
CA GLU A 169 -17.57 -11.51 20.41
C GLU A 169 -17.72 -10.04 19.98
N TYR A 170 -17.27 -9.67 18.77
CA TYR A 170 -17.47 -8.32 18.26
C TYR A 170 -18.97 -8.00 18.16
N PRO A 171 -19.40 -6.78 18.57
CA PRO A 171 -20.81 -6.42 18.66
C PRO A 171 -21.58 -6.66 17.37
N SER A 172 -21.03 -6.25 16.23
CA SER A 172 -21.69 -6.38 14.95
C SER A 172 -21.25 -7.61 14.16
N LYS A 173 -22.22 -8.34 13.58
CA LYS A 173 -21.99 -9.37 12.55
C LYS A 173 -22.20 -8.87 11.12
N THR A 174 -22.63 -7.62 10.97
CA THR A 174 -22.84 -7.00 9.66
C THR A 174 -22.28 -5.59 9.70
N PHE A 175 -21.32 -5.30 8.82
CA PHE A 175 -20.71 -3.98 8.76
C PHE A 175 -21.77 -2.86 8.75
N GLY A 176 -21.64 -1.90 9.68
CA GLY A 176 -22.52 -0.73 9.80
C GLY A 176 -23.80 -0.93 10.61
N ALA A 177 -24.13 -2.15 11.05
CA ALA A 177 -25.35 -2.42 11.82
C ALA A 177 -25.31 -1.93 13.27
N GLU A 178 -24.11 -1.87 13.86
CA GLU A 178 -23.90 -1.38 15.23
C GLU A 178 -22.77 -0.35 15.28
N SER A 179 -22.61 0.31 16.43
CA SER A 179 -21.57 1.28 16.68
C SER A 179 -21.08 1.14 18.11
N LEU A 180 -19.76 1.26 18.32
CA LEU A 180 -19.20 1.25 19.66
C LEU A 180 -19.62 2.48 20.47
N GLY A 181 -19.82 2.27 21.77
CA GLY A 181 -19.91 3.35 22.74
C GLY A 181 -18.54 3.94 23.07
N ASP A 182 -18.53 5.18 23.54
CA ASP A 182 -17.33 5.95 23.88
C ASP A 182 -16.41 5.26 24.91
N ASP A 183 -17.00 4.55 25.87
CA ASP A 183 -16.30 3.93 26.99
C ASP A 183 -15.75 2.53 26.68
N VAL A 184 -15.97 2.01 25.47
CA VAL A 184 -15.42 0.72 25.06
C VAL A 184 -13.89 0.83 25.04
N MET A 185 -13.23 -0.09 25.74
CA MET A 185 -11.77 -0.11 25.82
C MET A 185 -11.17 -0.78 24.59
N LEU A 186 -10.20 -0.14 23.97
CA LEU A 186 -9.42 -0.64 22.85
C LEU A 186 -8.02 -1.00 23.31
N LYS A 187 -7.47 -2.07 22.74
CA LYS A 187 -6.04 -2.37 22.75
C LYS A 187 -5.46 -1.91 21.42
N LEU A 188 -4.45 -1.06 21.48
CA LEU A 188 -3.75 -0.52 20.32
C LEU A 188 -2.32 -1.02 20.32
N MET A 189 -1.78 -1.35 19.15
CA MET A 189 -0.35 -1.66 18.99
C MET A 189 0.20 -0.92 17.79
N GLU A 190 1.25 -0.11 17.99
CA GLU A 190 1.96 0.52 16.87
C GLU A 190 2.94 -0.46 16.25
N MET A 191 2.94 -0.54 14.93
CA MET A 191 3.77 -1.49 14.17
C MET A 191 5.25 -1.11 14.11
N ASN A 192 5.60 0.13 14.46
CA ASN A 192 6.98 0.63 14.42
C ASN A 192 7.88 -0.05 15.47
N ASP A 193 7.40 -0.15 16.71
CA ASP A 193 8.18 -0.67 17.85
C ASP A 193 7.42 -1.73 18.68
N ASN A 194 6.20 -2.10 18.25
CA ASN A 194 5.30 -3.03 18.92
C ASN A 194 4.85 -2.61 20.32
N HIS A 195 4.96 -1.32 20.68
CA HIS A 195 4.41 -0.85 21.95
C HIS A 195 2.89 -0.98 21.95
N VAL A 196 2.32 -1.18 23.15
CA VAL A 196 0.88 -1.37 23.34
C VAL A 196 0.32 -0.26 24.21
N GLU A 197 -0.79 0.31 23.77
CA GLU A 197 -1.57 1.29 24.53
C GLU A 197 -3.01 0.82 24.70
N TYR A 198 -3.66 1.30 25.76
CA TYR A 198 -5.07 1.05 26.01
C TYR A 198 -5.79 2.38 26.12
N HIS A 199 -6.81 2.54 25.29
CA HIS A 199 -7.61 3.77 25.21
C HIS A 199 -9.07 3.39 25.11
N THR A 200 -9.93 4.15 25.77
CA THR A 200 -11.34 4.15 25.41
C THR A 200 -11.52 4.63 23.96
N VAL A 201 -12.62 4.26 23.30
CA VAL A 201 -12.95 4.77 21.96
C VAL A 201 -12.89 6.30 21.93
N LYS A 202 -13.39 6.96 22.98
CA LYS A 202 -13.32 8.42 23.10
C LYS A 202 -11.89 8.96 23.15
N GLU A 203 -11.02 8.36 23.97
CA GLU A 203 -9.60 8.73 24.03
C GLU A 203 -8.90 8.50 22.69
N PHE A 204 -9.18 7.38 22.02
CA PHE A 204 -8.65 7.08 20.70
C PHE A 204 -9.08 8.10 19.64
N LEU A 205 -10.36 8.50 19.62
CA LEU A 205 -10.86 9.51 18.69
C LEU A 205 -10.23 10.88 18.93
N VAL A 206 -9.93 11.24 20.17
CA VAL A 206 -9.17 12.46 20.50
C VAL A 206 -7.71 12.33 20.10
N PHE A 207 -7.11 11.16 20.33
CA PHE A 207 -5.73 10.85 19.92
C PHE A 207 -5.55 10.97 18.40
N CYS A 208 -6.48 10.38 17.63
CA CYS A 208 -6.49 10.45 16.17
C CYS A 208 -6.99 11.80 15.60
N GLY A 209 -7.92 12.45 16.29
CA GLY A 209 -8.62 13.67 15.84
C GLY A 209 -8.11 15.00 16.42
N GLY A 210 -7.04 14.98 17.23
CA GLY A 210 -6.48 16.17 17.89
C GLY A 210 -6.15 17.34 16.94
N ALA A 211 -6.16 18.57 17.48
CA ALA A 211 -6.33 19.88 16.81
C ALA A 211 -5.43 20.26 15.59
N ALA A 212 -4.54 19.38 15.13
CA ALA A 212 -3.66 19.54 13.96
C ALA A 212 -3.93 18.53 12.82
N ALA A 213 -4.96 17.67 12.93
CA ALA A 213 -5.22 16.52 12.06
C ALA A 213 -5.65 16.85 10.61
N GLY A 214 -5.03 17.83 9.96
CA GLY A 214 -5.02 17.97 8.49
C GLY A 214 -4.36 16.78 7.76
N GLY A 215 -4.33 15.60 8.39
CA GLY A 215 -3.80 14.35 7.91
C GLY A 215 -4.93 13.33 7.75
N GLN A 216 -4.95 12.71 6.58
CA GLN A 216 -5.86 11.65 6.24
C GLN A 216 -5.50 10.36 7.00
N LEU A 217 -6.48 9.76 7.69
CA LEU A 217 -6.36 8.42 8.28
C LEU A 217 -7.05 7.40 7.40
N VAL A 218 -6.42 6.24 7.22
CA VAL A 218 -6.97 5.11 6.48
C VAL A 218 -7.27 3.99 7.46
N ASP A 219 -8.51 3.54 7.49
CA ASP A 219 -9.01 2.46 8.33
C ASP A 219 -9.37 1.27 7.45
N GLN A 220 -8.64 0.16 7.64
CA GLN A 220 -8.89 -1.11 6.97
C GLN A 220 -9.10 -2.20 8.02
N ARG A 221 -9.87 -3.23 7.70
CA ARG A 221 -10.02 -4.40 8.58
C ARG A 221 -8.66 -5.06 8.79
N LEU A 222 -8.33 -5.41 10.03
CA LEU A 222 -7.21 -6.29 10.33
C LEU A 222 -7.62 -7.72 10.03
N LEU A 223 -6.96 -8.32 9.05
CA LEU A 223 -7.16 -9.71 8.68
C LEU A 223 -6.23 -10.61 9.49
N PRO A 224 -6.74 -11.50 10.37
CA PRO A 224 -5.91 -12.31 11.27
C PRO A 224 -4.91 -13.22 10.55
N ARG A 225 -5.25 -13.62 9.32
CA ARG A 225 -4.43 -14.48 8.46
C ARG A 225 -3.23 -13.76 7.84
N ILE A 226 -3.00 -12.48 8.15
CA ILE A 226 -1.71 -11.80 7.87
C ILE A 226 -0.51 -12.51 8.52
N SER A 227 -0.76 -13.32 9.56
CA SER A 227 0.22 -14.23 10.17
C SER A 227 0.65 -15.39 9.25
N GLU A 228 -0.16 -15.73 8.24
CA GLU A 228 0.20 -16.71 7.21
C GLU A 228 1.13 -16.13 6.14
N GLY A 229 1.30 -14.81 6.11
CA GLY A 229 2.09 -14.09 5.14
C GLY A 229 1.26 -13.36 4.09
N GLU A 230 1.94 -12.47 3.36
CA GLU A 230 1.37 -11.71 2.26
C GLU A 230 1.69 -12.38 0.92
N VAL A 231 0.78 -12.25 -0.03
CA VAL A 231 0.99 -12.70 -1.41
C VAL A 231 1.23 -11.48 -2.28
N ARG A 232 2.47 -11.33 -2.74
CA ARG A 232 2.87 -10.26 -3.66
C ARG A 232 2.69 -10.71 -5.10
N VAL A 233 1.88 -9.97 -5.85
CA VAL A 233 1.80 -10.10 -7.30
C VAL A 233 2.71 -9.05 -7.92
N LEU A 234 3.77 -9.49 -8.60
CA LEU A 234 4.65 -8.64 -9.39
C LEU A 234 4.07 -8.47 -10.79
N MET A 235 3.81 -7.22 -11.16
CA MET A 235 3.19 -6.84 -12.43
C MET A 235 4.16 -6.05 -13.29
N ALA A 236 4.13 -6.29 -14.60
CA ALA A 236 4.70 -5.39 -15.59
C ALA A 236 3.58 -4.92 -16.54
N GLY A 237 3.22 -3.63 -16.46
CA GLY A 237 1.97 -3.16 -17.06
C GLY A 237 0.77 -3.93 -16.50
N ASP A 238 -0.01 -4.57 -17.37
CA ASP A 238 -1.15 -5.40 -17.02
C ASP A 238 -0.82 -6.90 -16.90
N THR A 239 0.45 -7.28 -17.04
CA THR A 239 0.87 -8.69 -17.09
C THR A 239 1.57 -9.10 -15.80
N CYS A 240 1.03 -10.11 -15.11
CA CYS A 240 1.68 -10.75 -13.97
C CYS A 240 2.98 -11.43 -14.42
N GLN A 241 4.08 -11.10 -13.76
CA GLN A 241 5.40 -11.67 -13.99
C GLN A 241 5.71 -12.80 -13.00
N MET A 242 5.26 -12.66 -11.75
CA MET A 242 5.58 -13.58 -10.67
C MET A 242 4.63 -13.37 -9.49
N ILE A 243 4.35 -14.44 -8.76
CA ILE A 243 3.67 -14.37 -7.47
C ILE A 243 4.64 -14.82 -6.38
N ILE A 244 4.68 -14.09 -5.27
CA ILE A 244 5.62 -14.30 -4.18
C ILE A 244 4.86 -14.37 -2.88
N HIS A 245 4.83 -15.53 -2.24
CA HIS A 245 4.33 -15.65 -0.87
C HIS A 245 5.44 -15.30 0.11
N LYS A 246 5.22 -14.24 0.89
CA LYS A 246 6.11 -13.70 1.91
C LYS A 246 5.58 -14.10 3.28
N LYS A 247 6.09 -15.21 3.83
CA LYS A 247 5.66 -15.70 5.14
C LYS A 247 6.60 -15.20 6.23
N PRO A 248 6.12 -14.44 7.22
CA PRO A 248 6.97 -13.99 8.32
C PRO A 248 7.52 -15.17 9.11
N GLU A 249 8.80 -15.12 9.49
CA GLU A 249 9.42 -16.13 10.36
C GLU A 249 9.07 -15.92 11.85
N GLY A 250 8.37 -14.83 12.17
CA GLY A 250 7.76 -14.55 13.48
C GLY A 250 6.89 -13.29 13.42
N GLY A 251 5.86 -13.20 14.26
CA GLY A 251 4.95 -12.05 14.31
C GLY A 251 4.04 -11.93 13.07
N LEU A 252 3.61 -10.71 12.74
CA LEU A 252 2.79 -10.40 11.56
C LEU A 252 3.70 -9.89 10.42
N SER A 253 3.34 -10.15 9.16
CA SER A 253 4.15 -9.78 7.98
C SER A 253 4.47 -8.28 7.87
N ALA A 254 3.66 -7.43 8.52
CA ALA A 254 3.80 -5.97 8.48
C ALA A 254 4.73 -5.39 9.56
N VAL A 255 5.26 -6.20 10.50
CA VAL A 255 6.10 -5.76 11.64
C VAL A 255 7.59 -5.61 11.27
N GLY A 256 7.98 -6.00 10.04
CA GLY A 256 9.39 -6.12 9.68
C GLY A 256 10.06 -7.33 10.36
N GLY A 257 11.03 -7.93 9.68
CA GLY A 257 11.68 -9.16 10.11
C GLY A 257 12.02 -10.07 8.92
N ASN A 258 12.67 -11.19 9.21
CA ASN A 258 12.94 -12.18 8.17
C ASN A 258 11.65 -12.85 7.71
N SER A 259 11.56 -13.12 6.42
CA SER A 259 10.44 -13.85 5.82
C SER A 259 10.98 -15.00 4.99
N ALA A 260 10.26 -16.12 5.00
CA ALA A 260 10.42 -17.17 4.02
C ALA A 260 9.69 -16.76 2.74
N TYR A 261 10.38 -16.88 1.60
CA TYR A 261 9.85 -16.52 0.29
C TYR A 261 9.57 -17.78 -0.52
N THR A 262 8.36 -17.92 -1.04
CA THR A 262 8.01 -18.96 -2.02
C THR A 262 7.53 -18.29 -3.30
N TYR A 263 8.05 -18.75 -4.43
CA TYR A 263 7.82 -18.16 -5.74
C TYR A 263 6.93 -19.07 -6.58
N TYR A 264 5.94 -18.46 -7.24
CA TYR A 264 4.96 -19.15 -8.07
C TYR A 264 4.90 -18.48 -9.44
N GLU A 265 4.71 -19.30 -10.45
CA GLU A 265 4.46 -18.83 -11.82
C GLU A 265 3.05 -18.22 -11.92
N PRO A 266 2.80 -17.26 -12.82
CA PRO A 266 1.46 -16.70 -13.04
C PRO A 266 0.39 -17.74 -13.41
N SER A 267 0.79 -18.91 -13.91
CA SER A 267 -0.11 -20.02 -14.26
C SER A 267 -0.43 -20.96 -13.10
N ASP A 268 0.11 -20.72 -11.90
CA ASP A 268 -0.14 -21.60 -10.76
C ASP A 268 -1.63 -21.57 -10.35
N PRO A 269 -2.32 -22.73 -10.28
CA PRO A 269 -3.74 -22.77 -9.99
C PRO A 269 -4.10 -22.23 -8.60
N LEU A 270 -3.15 -22.20 -7.66
CA LEU A 270 -3.35 -21.68 -6.30
C LEU A 270 -3.83 -20.23 -6.29
N TYR A 271 -3.33 -19.40 -7.20
CA TYR A 271 -3.60 -17.96 -7.23
C TYR A 271 -4.41 -17.53 -8.46
N ALA A 272 -5.02 -18.48 -9.18
CA ALA A 272 -5.77 -18.20 -10.39
C ALA A 272 -6.96 -17.25 -10.15
N ASP A 273 -7.70 -17.42 -9.04
CA ASP A 273 -8.81 -16.53 -8.68
C ASP A 273 -8.32 -15.11 -8.35
N LEU A 274 -7.26 -15.00 -7.55
CA LEU A 274 -6.61 -13.74 -7.20
C LEU A 274 -6.21 -12.96 -8.47
N LEU A 275 -5.49 -13.60 -9.39
CA LEU A 275 -5.08 -12.97 -10.65
C LEU A 275 -6.26 -12.62 -11.56
N THR A 276 -7.30 -13.46 -11.58
CA THR A 276 -8.52 -13.19 -12.37
C THR A 276 -9.22 -11.93 -11.86
N LYS A 277 -9.35 -11.77 -10.52
CA LYS A 277 -9.91 -10.57 -9.90
C LYS A 277 -9.10 -9.32 -10.24
N LEU A 278 -7.78 -9.36 -10.04
CA LEU A 278 -6.90 -8.22 -10.37
C LEU A 278 -7.00 -7.83 -11.85
N THR A 279 -6.93 -8.81 -12.76
CA THR A 279 -7.02 -8.56 -14.20
C THR A 279 -8.38 -7.99 -14.60
N THR A 280 -9.45 -8.45 -13.94
CA THR A 280 -10.80 -7.94 -14.14
C THR A 280 -10.92 -6.50 -13.65
N ASP A 281 -10.37 -6.19 -12.48
CA ASP A 281 -10.36 -4.83 -11.92
C ASP A 281 -9.58 -3.86 -12.82
N ILE A 282 -8.41 -4.27 -13.34
CA ILE A 282 -7.63 -3.48 -14.30
C ILE A 282 -8.48 -3.15 -15.54
N LYS A 283 -9.14 -4.16 -16.13
CA LYS A 283 -9.99 -3.99 -17.32
C LYS A 283 -11.23 -3.14 -17.03
N ASN A 284 -11.75 -3.20 -15.81
CA ASN A 284 -12.95 -2.49 -15.38
C ASN A 284 -12.65 -1.11 -14.77
N GLY A 285 -11.46 -0.56 -15.03
CA GLY A 285 -11.15 0.83 -14.71
C GLY A 285 -10.51 1.04 -13.33
N LEU A 286 -9.65 0.13 -12.87
CA LEU A 286 -8.81 0.35 -11.68
C LEU A 286 -8.15 1.74 -11.69
N MET A 287 -7.55 2.13 -12.81
CA MET A 287 -6.92 3.44 -12.96
C MET A 287 -7.94 4.58 -12.84
N ASP A 288 -9.14 4.43 -13.39
CA ASP A 288 -10.21 5.43 -13.25
C ASP A 288 -10.66 5.57 -11.78
N VAL A 289 -10.83 4.45 -11.07
CA VAL A 289 -11.19 4.42 -9.63
C VAL A 289 -10.12 5.09 -8.77
N LEU A 290 -8.84 5.00 -9.17
CA LEU A 290 -7.71 5.65 -8.50
C LEU A 290 -7.50 7.12 -8.89
N ASP A 291 -8.42 7.72 -9.66
CA ASP A 291 -8.30 9.06 -10.24
C ASP A 291 -7.08 9.22 -11.18
N LEU A 292 -6.69 8.15 -11.85
CA LEU A 292 -5.55 8.05 -12.78
C LEU A 292 -6.01 7.77 -14.22
N LYS A 293 -7.23 8.20 -14.56
CA LYS A 293 -7.77 8.05 -15.91
C LYS A 293 -6.83 8.68 -16.96
N GLY A 294 -6.42 7.86 -17.94
CA GLY A 294 -5.53 8.27 -19.02
C GLY A 294 -4.03 8.16 -18.70
N GLU A 295 -3.66 7.89 -17.44
CA GLU A 295 -2.29 7.48 -17.11
C GLU A 295 -2.07 6.02 -17.51
N ALA A 296 -0.84 5.70 -17.91
CA ALA A 296 -0.45 4.31 -18.12
C ALA A 296 -0.32 3.58 -16.78
N LEU A 297 -0.56 2.27 -16.77
CA LEU A 297 -0.13 1.42 -15.66
C LEU A 297 1.38 1.58 -15.43
N PRO A 298 1.86 1.46 -14.19
CA PRO A 298 3.29 1.39 -13.92
C PRO A 298 3.97 0.31 -14.75
N LEU A 299 5.18 0.59 -15.23
CA LEU A 299 5.97 -0.41 -15.95
C LEU A 299 6.31 -1.61 -15.07
N LEU A 300 6.60 -1.38 -13.79
CA LEU A 300 6.87 -2.38 -12.77
C LEU A 300 6.18 -1.95 -11.48
N TRP A 301 5.31 -2.80 -10.95
CA TRP A 301 4.57 -2.54 -9.72
C TRP A 301 4.16 -3.83 -9.03
N THR A 302 3.74 -3.73 -7.78
CA THR A 302 3.20 -4.88 -7.05
C THR A 302 1.89 -4.57 -6.37
N CYS A 303 1.10 -5.63 -6.18
CA CYS A 303 -0.01 -5.68 -5.26
C CYS A 303 0.35 -6.64 -4.14
N ASP A 304 0.28 -6.19 -2.89
CA ASP A 304 0.49 -7.04 -1.72
C ASP A 304 -0.87 -7.44 -1.14
N TYR A 305 -1.19 -8.72 -1.24
CA TYR A 305 -2.46 -9.29 -0.83
C TYR A 305 -2.36 -9.97 0.53
N ILE A 306 -3.44 -9.87 1.30
CA ILE A 306 -3.60 -10.52 2.59
C ILE A 306 -4.66 -11.61 2.47
N PRO A 307 -4.38 -12.85 2.93
CA PRO A 307 -5.38 -13.91 2.99
C PRO A 307 -6.55 -13.50 3.87
N LYS A 308 -7.75 -13.81 3.42
CA LYS A 308 -9.01 -13.49 4.08
C LYS A 308 -9.93 -14.72 4.05
N ASN A 309 -10.60 -14.95 5.15
CA ASN A 309 -11.69 -15.92 5.20
C ASN A 309 -12.89 -15.40 4.39
N PRO A 310 -13.59 -16.27 3.63
CA PRO A 310 -14.78 -15.86 2.88
C PRO A 310 -15.81 -15.14 3.75
N GLU A 311 -16.51 -14.16 3.18
CA GLU A 311 -17.59 -13.48 3.91
C GLU A 311 -18.72 -14.46 4.27
N GLY A 312 -19.30 -14.29 5.46
CA GLY A 312 -20.38 -15.16 5.95
C GLY A 312 -19.94 -16.58 6.31
N TRP A 313 -18.63 -16.85 6.33
CA TRP A 313 -18.11 -18.17 6.66
C TRP A 313 -18.21 -18.45 8.16
N SER A 314 -18.87 -19.55 8.52
CA SER A 314 -19.18 -19.92 9.91
C SER A 314 -18.06 -20.73 10.60
N LYS A 315 -16.98 -21.02 9.89
CA LYS A 315 -15.82 -21.77 10.37
C LYS A 315 -14.81 -20.80 10.97
N THR A 316 -14.35 -21.13 12.17
CA THR A 316 -13.38 -20.32 12.91
C THR A 316 -11.94 -20.62 12.52
N GLU A 317 -11.70 -21.70 11.78
CA GLU A 317 -10.41 -22.09 11.20
C GLU A 317 -10.08 -21.35 9.89
N ASN A 318 -8.85 -21.51 9.39
CA ASN A 318 -8.41 -20.90 8.12
C ASN A 318 -9.06 -21.59 6.91
N ALA A 319 -9.43 -20.81 5.88
CA ALA A 319 -9.91 -21.37 4.62
C ALA A 319 -8.83 -22.20 3.95
N CYS A 320 -9.25 -23.26 3.27
CA CYS A 320 -8.31 -23.98 2.42
C CYS A 320 -7.83 -23.04 1.31
N ASP A 321 -6.65 -23.33 0.79
CA ASP A 321 -5.98 -22.54 -0.24
C ASP A 321 -6.92 -22.16 -1.41
N MET A 322 -7.75 -23.10 -1.87
CA MET A 322 -8.68 -22.90 -3.00
C MET A 322 -9.91 -22.06 -2.67
N GLU A 323 -10.28 -21.94 -1.39
CA GLU A 323 -11.41 -21.13 -0.91
C GLU A 323 -10.94 -19.80 -0.30
N THR A 324 -9.63 -19.59 -0.18
CA THR A 324 -9.07 -18.39 0.44
C THR A 324 -9.33 -17.18 -0.46
N GLU A 325 -10.00 -16.18 0.10
CA GLU A 325 -10.10 -14.86 -0.53
C GLU A 325 -8.81 -14.07 -0.26
N TYR A 326 -8.51 -13.12 -1.15
CA TYR A 326 -7.36 -12.25 -1.03
C TYR A 326 -7.79 -10.81 -1.27
N VAL A 327 -7.36 -9.92 -0.39
CA VAL A 327 -7.61 -8.47 -0.51
C VAL A 327 -6.30 -7.71 -0.51
N VAL A 328 -6.25 -6.60 -1.23
CA VAL A 328 -5.05 -5.77 -1.31
C VAL A 328 -4.86 -5.00 0.01
N GLY A 329 -3.66 -5.14 0.59
CA GLY A 329 -3.18 -4.33 1.72
C GLY A 329 -2.33 -3.14 1.28
N GLU A 330 -1.72 -3.21 0.09
CA GLU A 330 -0.87 -2.16 -0.47
C GLU A 330 -0.64 -2.32 -1.99
N PHE A 331 -0.50 -1.20 -2.70
CA PHE A 331 0.14 -1.15 -4.02
C PHE A 331 1.51 -0.48 -3.92
N ASN A 332 2.52 -1.07 -4.55
CA ASN A 332 3.85 -0.48 -4.67
C ASN A 332 4.14 -0.19 -6.13
N CYS A 333 4.31 1.08 -6.51
CA CYS A 333 4.45 1.49 -7.91
C CYS A 333 5.73 2.28 -8.21
N SER A 334 6.64 2.45 -7.25
CA SER A 334 7.91 3.16 -7.44
C SER A 334 9.08 2.28 -7.08
N CYS A 335 10.10 2.27 -7.95
CA CYS A 335 11.33 1.50 -7.76
C CYS A 335 11.10 0.07 -7.25
N VAL A 336 10.10 -0.60 -7.82
CA VAL A 336 9.90 -2.04 -7.64
C VAL A 336 10.94 -2.76 -8.49
N GLY A 337 11.70 -3.69 -7.89
CA GLY A 337 12.82 -4.39 -8.51
C GLY A 337 13.97 -4.64 -7.55
#